data_AF-T4VPY2-F1
#
_entry.id   AF-T4VPY2-F1
#
_cell.length_a   1.000
_cell.length_b   1.000
_cell.length_c   1.000
_cell.angle_alpha   90.00
_cell.angle_beta   90.00
_cell.angle_gamma   90.00
#
_symmetry.space_group_name_H-M   'P 1'
#
loop_
_entity.id
_entity.type
_entity.pdbx_description
1 polymer ?
#
loop_
_entity_poly.entity_id
_entity_poly.type
_entity_poly.pdbx_seq_one_letter_code
_entity_poly.pdbx_strand_id
1 'polypeptide(L)' 'MTKKVFTAKDIQELLGICERTAYSLIRQAETTGKMFKVIKIGRLYKIPSQPFLDWLDHWDGF' A
#
# COMPACT_ATOMS: atom_id res chain seq x y z
N MET A 1 13.22 -1.93 -14.56
CA MET A 1 13.38 -0.78 -13.62
C MET A 1 12.39 -0.95 -12.48
N THR A 2 12.85 -0.93 -11.23
CA THR A 2 11.97 -1.08 -10.05
C THR A 2 11.15 0.18 -9.86
N LYS A 3 9.81 0.04 -9.80
CA LYS A 3 8.91 1.18 -9.59
C LYS A 3 9.16 1.77 -8.21
N LYS A 4 9.40 3.09 -8.12
CA LYS A 4 9.69 3.77 -6.83
C LYS A 4 8.45 3.99 -5.96
N VAL A 5 7.28 4.00 -6.57
CA VAL A 5 6.00 4.28 -5.89
C VAL A 5 4.89 3.43 -6.50
N PHE A 6 4.12 2.77 -5.64
CA PHE A 6 2.91 2.05 -5.98
C PHE A 6 1.67 2.95 -5.89
N THR A 7 0.69 2.63 -6.72
CA THR A 7 -0.68 3.15 -6.72
C THR A 7 -1.62 2.12 -6.11
N ALA A 8 -2.86 2.50 -5.82
CA ALA A 8 -3.86 1.55 -5.34
C ALA A 8 -4.07 0.36 -6.29
N LYS A 9 -3.91 0.55 -7.60
CA LYS A 9 -3.99 -0.54 -8.58
C LYS A 9 -2.80 -1.50 -8.48
N ASP A 10 -1.59 -0.96 -8.31
CA ASP A 10 -0.41 -1.81 -8.11
C ASP A 10 -0.56 -2.66 -6.83
N ILE A 11 -1.10 -2.08 -5.75
CA ILE A 11 -1.35 -2.83 -4.51
C ILE A 11 -2.39 -3.94 -4.72
N GLN A 12 -3.44 -3.71 -5.52
CA GLN A 12 -4.41 -4.75 -5.88
C GLN A 12 -3.75 -5.90 -6.62
N GLU A 13 -2.94 -5.58 -7.63
CA GLU A 13 -2.26 -6.58 -8.47
C GLU A 13 -1.20 -7.36 -7.67
N LEU A 14 -0.43 -6.67 -6.82
CA LEU A 14 0.61 -7.29 -5.98
C LEU A 14 0.03 -8.22 -4.92
N LEU A 15 -1.08 -7.85 -4.29
CA LEU A 15 -1.70 -8.64 -3.23
C LEU A 15 -2.78 -9.61 -3.72
N GLY A 16 -3.17 -9.54 -5.00
CA GLY A 16 -4.26 -10.34 -5.55
C GLY A 16 -5.63 -10.02 -4.93
N ILE A 17 -5.86 -8.78 -4.50
CA ILE A 17 -7.08 -8.35 -3.79
C ILE A 17 -7.94 -7.43 -4.64
N CYS A 18 -9.24 -7.38 -4.31
CA CYS A 18 -10.16 -6.45 -4.98
C CYS A 18 -9.90 -5.00 -4.59
N GLU A 19 -10.35 -4.08 -5.45
CA GLU A 19 -10.18 -2.63 -5.29
C GLU A 19 -10.60 -2.12 -3.91
N ARG A 20 -11.78 -2.52 -3.45
CA ARG A 20 -12.32 -2.11 -2.14
C ARG A 20 -11.36 -2.47 -1.00
N THR A 21 -10.80 -3.68 -1.03
CA THR A 21 -9.88 -4.15 0.01
C THR A 21 -8.56 -3.39 -0.05
N ALA A 22 -8.02 -3.14 -1.24
CA ALA A 22 -6.79 -2.34 -1.40
C ALA A 22 -6.95 -0.91 -0.87
N TYR A 23 -8.05 -0.23 -1.22
CA TYR A 23 -8.31 1.11 -0.69
C TYR A 23 -8.54 1.11 0.82
N SER A 24 -9.18 0.08 1.37
CA SER A 24 -9.35 -0.08 2.82
C SER A 24 -8.00 -0.22 3.52
N LEU A 25 -7.12 -1.09 3.01
CA LEU A 25 -5.77 -1.29 3.53
C LEU A 25 -4.95 0.01 3.48
N ILE A 26 -4.95 0.70 2.35
CA ILE A 26 -4.21 1.96 2.18
C ILE A 26 -4.72 3.04 3.15
N ARG A 27 -6.04 3.14 3.35
CA ARG A 27 -6.62 4.09 4.33
C ARG A 27 -6.27 3.72 5.77
N GLN A 28 -6.23 2.43 6.09
CA GLN A 28 -5.80 1.98 7.42
C GLN A 28 -4.32 2.30 7.66
N ALA A 29 -3.46 2.06 6.66
CA ALA A 29 -2.05 2.44 6.72
C ALA A 29 -1.87 3.95 6.89
N GLU A 30 -2.61 4.77 6.14
CA GLU A 30 -2.64 6.24 6.28
C GLU A 30 -3.09 6.69 7.67
N THR A 31 -4.18 6.10 8.19
CA THR A 31 -4.82 6.54 9.44
C THR A 31 -4.05 6.09 10.67
N THR A 32 -3.51 4.88 10.65
CA THR A 32 -2.78 4.31 11.80
C THR A 32 -1.31 4.71 11.81
N GLY A 33 -0.71 4.92 10.64
CA GLY A 33 0.73 5.19 10.49
C GLY A 33 1.64 4.02 10.85
N LYS A 34 1.10 2.81 11.05
CA LYS A 34 1.85 1.64 11.58
C LYS A 34 2.19 0.55 10.56
N MET A 35 1.58 0.58 9.38
CA MET A 35 1.78 -0.46 8.36
C MET A 35 2.92 -0.06 7.43
N PHE A 36 2.67 0.91 6.56
CA PHE A 36 3.62 1.47 5.63
C PHE A 36 3.29 2.94 5.36
N LYS A 37 4.25 3.68 4.81
CA LYS A 37 4.07 5.10 4.50
C LYS A 37 3.07 5.28 3.35
N VAL A 38 2.14 6.21 3.52
CA VAL A 38 1.20 6.64 2.48
C VAL A 38 1.36 8.14 2.25
N ILE A 39 1.49 8.53 0.98
CA ILE A 39 1.50 9.94 0.55
C ILE A 39 0.21 10.18 -0.22
N LYS A 40 -0.66 11.04 0.31
CA LYS A 40 -1.91 11.42 -0.34
C LYS A 40 -1.76 12.75 -1.07
N ILE A 41 -2.08 12.73 -2.36
CA ILE A 41 -2.05 13.91 -3.24
C ILE A 41 -3.44 14.08 -3.82
N GLY A 42 -4.25 14.94 -3.19
CA GLY A 42 -5.67 15.07 -3.51
C GLY A 42 -6.42 13.76 -3.28
N ARG A 43 -6.94 13.16 -4.35
CA ARG A 43 -7.64 11.85 -4.33
C ARG A 43 -6.71 10.66 -4.61
N LEU A 44 -5.45 10.90 -4.95
CA LEU A 44 -4.49 9.86 -5.33
C LEU A 44 -3.67 9.42 -4.12
N TYR A 45 -3.50 8.11 -3.99
CA TYR A 45 -2.56 7.51 -3.04
C TYR A 45 -1.26 7.11 -3.74
N LYS A 46 -0.15 7.43 -3.09
CA LYS A 46 1.21 7.11 -3.50
C LYS A 46 1.89 6.38 -2.35
N ILE A 47 2.25 5.13 -2.58
CA ILE A 47 2.85 4.25 -1.58
C ILE A 47 4.32 4.06 -1.97
N PRO A 48 5.29 4.55 -1.20
CA PRO A 48 6.70 4.27 -1.47
C PRO A 48 6.96 2.76 -1.48
N SER A 49 7.58 2.26 -2.55
CA SER A 49 7.65 0.82 -2.77
C SER A 49 8.44 0.08 -1.71
N GLN A 50 9.60 0.60 -1.31
CA GLN A 50 10.48 -0.09 -0.35
C GLN A 50 9.81 -0.25 1.04
N PRO A 51 9.31 0.81 1.70
CA PRO A 51 8.60 0.65 2.97
C PRO A 51 7.38 -0.27 2.92
N PHE A 52 6.71 -0.36 1.76
CA PHE A 52 5.60 -1.29 1.59
C PHE A 52 6.08 -2.74 1.49
N LEU A 53 7.12 -3.01 0.71
CA LEU A 53 7.69 -4.35 0.58
C LEU A 53 8.31 -4.81 1.90
N ASP A 54 9.05 -3.94 2.59
CA ASP A 54 9.61 -4.23 3.91
C ASP A 54 8.50 -4.61 4.91
N TRP A 55 7.37 -3.90 4.88
CA TRP A 55 6.20 -4.25 5.70
C TRP A 55 5.59 -5.59 5.29
N LEU A 56 5.47 -5.85 3.99
CA LEU A 56 4.90 -7.08 3.46
C LEU A 56 5.73 -8.32 3.82
N ASP A 57 7.06 -8.20 3.83
CA ASP A 57 7.98 -9.28 4.21
C ASP A 57 7.85 -9.67 5.69
N HIS A 58 7.35 -8.77 6.54
CA HIS A 58 7.06 -9.03 7.96
C HIS A 58 5.57 -9.23 8.23
N TRP A 59 4.74 -9.29 7.18
CA TRP A 59 3.30 -9.47 7.34
C TRP A 59 2.98 -10.96 7.45
N ASP A 60 2.73 -11.42 8.68
CA ASP A 60 2.46 -12.84 8.96
C ASP A 60 1.09 -13.34 8.51
N GLY A 61 0.24 -12.48 7.92
CA GLY A 61 -1.02 -12.87 7.27
C GLY A 61 -1.88 -13.86 8.08
N PHE A 62 -2.65 -13.33 9.06
CA PHE A 62 -3.49 -14.06 10.04
C PHE A 62 -2.74 -14.71 11.20
#